data_AF-A0A518CU33-F1
#
_entry.id   AF-A0A518CU33-F1
#
_cell.length_a   1.000
_cell.length_b   1.000
_cell.length_c   1.000
_cell.angle_alpha   90.00
_cell.angle_beta   90.00
_cell.angle_gamma   90.00
#
_symmetry.space_group_name_H-M   'P 1'
#
loop_
_entity.id
_entity.type
_entity.pdbx_description
1 polymer ?
#
loop_
_entity_poly.entity_id
_entity_poly.type
_entity_poly.pdbx_seq_one_letter_code
_entity_poly.pdbx_strand_id
1 'polypeptide(L)' 'MSPCRFLHLLYRCLTVYEHDSLGRQFAIEVTADDIINGTESEFNSKSQRTLVRDSLGLESFTR' A
#
# COMPACT_ATOMS: atom_id res chain seq x y z
N MET A 1 -10.53 -6.21 14.48
CA MET A 1 -10.35 -7.09 13.31
C MET A 1 -9.06 -6.69 12.63
N SER A 2 -8.16 -7.64 12.36
CA SER A 2 -6.79 -7.39 11.89
C SER A 2 -6.75 -7.02 10.39
N PRO A 3 -5.75 -6.24 9.93
CA PRO A 3 -5.54 -6.01 8.51
C PRO A 3 -5.29 -7.31 7.75
N CYS A 4 -5.71 -7.36 6.48
CA CYS A 4 -5.53 -8.53 5.61
C CYS A 4 -4.35 -8.29 4.65
N ARG A 5 -3.43 -9.25 4.56
CA ARG A 5 -2.23 -9.20 3.70
C ARG A 5 -2.36 -10.21 2.55
N PHE A 6 -2.22 -9.74 1.32
CA PHE A 6 -2.24 -10.57 0.10
C PHE A 6 -0.87 -10.57 -0.58
N LEU A 7 -0.47 -11.73 -1.12
CA LEU A 7 0.84 -11.94 -1.73
C LEU A 7 0.68 -12.39 -3.18
N HIS A 8 1.38 -11.72 -4.11
CA HIS A 8 1.45 -12.10 -5.52
C HIS A 8 2.91 -12.32 -5.91
N LEU A 9 3.23 -13.47 -6.51
CA LEU A 9 4.59 -13.81 -6.96
C LEU A 9 4.61 -14.09 -8.47
N LEU A 10 5.43 -13.34 -9.22
CA LEU A 10 5.70 -13.56 -10.65
C LEU A 10 7.20 -13.41 -10.91
N TYR A 11 7.88 -14.48 -11.33
CA TYR A 11 9.27 -14.43 -11.83
C TYR A 11 10.22 -13.51 -11.04
N ARG A 12 10.39 -13.77 -9.74
CA ARG A 12 11.22 -12.97 -8.79
C ARG A 12 10.69 -11.59 -8.39
N CYS A 13 9.51 -11.22 -8.86
CA CYS A 13 8.77 -10.08 -8.32
C CYS A 13 7.78 -10.58 -7.26
N LEU A 14 7.83 -9.96 -6.09
CA LEU A 14 6.91 -10.15 -4.97
C LEU A 14 6.11 -8.87 -4.77
N THR A 15 4.79 -8.95 -4.90
CA THR A 15 3.91 -7.84 -4.54
C THR A 15 3.08 -8.18 -3.32
N VAL A 16 3.14 -7.32 -2.31
CA VAL A 16 2.35 -7.40 -1.09
C VAL A 16 1.30 -6.30 -1.12
N TYR A 17 0.05 -6.64 -0.79
CA TYR A 17 -1.03 -5.69 -0.62
C TYR A 17 -1.59 -5.79 0.80
N GLU A 18 -1.72 -4.67 1.48
CA GLU A 18 -2.33 -4.61 2.82
C GLU A 18 -3.63 -3.83 2.77
N HIS A 19 -4.67 -4.43 3.36
CA HIS A 19 -6.02 -3.89 3.40
C HIS A 19 -6.47 -3.70 4.84
N ASP A 20 -7.20 -2.62 5.09
CA ASP A 20 -7.83 -2.39 6.38
C ASP A 20 -9.08 -3.26 6.57
N SER A 21 -9.73 -3.13 7.73
CA SER A 21 -10.96 -3.87 8.06
C SER A 21 -12.16 -3.57 7.16
N LEU A 22 -12.11 -2.48 6.37
CA LEU A 22 -13.13 -2.13 5.40
C LEU A 22 -12.78 -2.63 3.99
N GLY A 23 -11.66 -3.36 3.84
CA GLY A 23 -11.18 -3.87 2.56
C GLY A 23 -10.51 -2.81 1.68
N ARG A 24 -10.13 -1.64 2.24
CA ARG A 24 -9.43 -0.60 1.49
C ARG A 24 -7.94 -0.88 1.53
N GLN A 25 -7.29 -0.89 0.35
CA GLN A 25 -5.84 -1.04 0.26
C GLN A 25 -5.16 0.21 0.82
N PHE A 26 -4.42 0.06 1.92
CA PHE A 26 -3.68 1.16 2.56
C PHE A 26 -2.17 1.03 2.37
N ALA A 27 -1.65 -0.12 1.94
CA ALA A 27 -0.25 -0.26 1.56
C ALA A 27 -0.09 -1.20 0.37
N ILE A 28 0.92 -0.91 -0.45
CA ILE A 28 1.46 -1.81 -1.47
C ILE A 28 2.97 -1.80 -1.37
N GLU A 29 3.59 -2.97 -1.44
CA GLU A 29 5.03 -3.14 -1.52
C GLU A 29 5.35 -4.07 -2.69
N VAL A 30 6.32 -3.68 -3.51
CA VAL A 30 6.82 -4.46 -4.64
C VAL A 30 8.30 -4.68 -4.40
N THR A 31 8.72 -5.93 -4.34
CA THR A 31 10.12 -6.36 -4.31
C THR A 31 10.46 -7.02 -5.63
N ALA A 32 11.39 -6.46 -6.39
CA ALA A 32 11.88 -7.06 -7.63
C ALA A 32 13.40 -6.87 -7.72
N ASP A 33 14.13 -7.96 -7.99
CA ASP A 33 15.60 -7.94 -8.12
C ASP A 33 16.30 -7.20 -6.96
N ASP A 34 15.89 -7.52 -5.73
CA ASP A 34 16.36 -6.92 -4.46
C ASP A 34 16.03 -5.42 -4.27
N ILE A 35 15.28 -4.81 -5.19
CA ILE A 35 14.76 -3.44 -5.06
C ILE A 35 13.37 -3.51 -4.43
N ILE A 36 13.19 -2.83 -3.30
CA ILE A 36 11.91 -2.68 -2.61
C ILE A 36 11.36 -1.28 -2.91
N ASN A 37 10.14 -1.22 -3.44
CA ASN A 37 9.40 0.02 -3.60
C ASN A 37 8.00 -0.13 -2.98
N GLY A 38 7.50 0.92 -2.37
CA GLY A 38 6.26 0.88 -1.61
C GLY A 38 5.48 2.16 -1.67
N THR A 39 4.20 2.06 -1.36
CA THR A 39 3.30 3.20 -1.24
C THR A 39 2.30 2.93 -0.13
N GLU A 40 2.14 3.90 0.77
CA GLU A 40 1.15 3.90 1.82
C GLU A 40 0.05 4.93 1.53
N SER A 41 -1.16 4.69 2.02
CA SER A 41 -2.31 5.56 1.83
C SER A 41 -3.15 5.68 3.09
N GLU A 42 -3.56 6.90 3.42
CA GLU A 42 -4.51 7.17 4.51
C GLU A 42 -5.88 7.52 3.96
N PHE A 43 -6.92 7.19 4.73
CA PHE A 43 -8.31 7.42 4.37
C PHE A 43 -9.05 8.13 5.50
N ASN A 44 -9.91 9.08 5.16
CA ASN A 44 -10.78 9.73 6.13
C ASN A 44 -11.96 8.83 6.54
N SER A 45 -12.80 9.33 7.46
CA SER A 45 -14.00 8.63 7.94
C SER A 45 -15.06 8.38 6.86
N LYS A 46 -14.98 9.08 5.72
CA LYS A 46 -15.85 8.87 4.54
C LYS A 46 -15.25 7.89 3.53
N SER A 47 -14.15 7.21 3.87
CA SER A 47 -13.41 6.32 2.97
C SER A 47 -12.82 6.98 1.73
N GLN A 48 -12.57 8.29 1.80
CA GLN A 48 -11.83 9.00 0.76
C GLN A 48 -10.35 8.97 1.11
N ARG A 49 -9.51 8.71 0.11
CA ARG A 49 -8.04 8.78 0.27
C ARG A 49 -7.64 10.23 0.51
N THR A 50 -6.80 10.49 1.52
CA THR A 50 -6.37 11.84 1.90
C THR A 50 -4.87 12.05 1.78
N LEU A 51 -4.09 11.00 1.95
CA LEU A 51 -2.62 11.03 1.88
C LEU A 51 -2.13 9.81 1.09
N VAL A 52 -1.09 10.03 0.29
CA VAL A 52 -0.27 8.98 -0.32
C VAL A 52 1.18 9.28 0.02
N ARG A 53 1.90 8.30 0.57
CA ARG A 53 3.34 8.40 0.86
C ARG A 53 4.10 7.34 0.07
N ASP A 54 5.16 7.71 -0.63
CA ASP A 54 6.03 6.75 -1.33
C ASP A 54 7.15 6.21 -0.42
N SER A 55 7.93 5.26 -0.94
CA SER A 55 9.07 4.64 -0.24
C SER A 55 10.19 5.61 0.12
N LEU A 56 10.23 6.79 -0.51
CA LEU A 56 11.19 7.86 -0.21
C LEU A 56 10.65 8.86 0.83
N GLY A 57 9.40 8.67 1.28
CA GLY A 57 8.72 9.56 2.22
C GLY A 57 8.10 10.79 1.56
N LEU A 58 8.00 10.84 0.22
CA LEU A 58 7.32 11.94 -0.46
C LEU A 58 5.81 11.78 -0.32
N GLU A 59 5.16 12.88 0.06
CA GLU A 59 3.74 12.91 0.39
C GLU A 59 2.93 13.68 -0.67
N SER A 60 1.79 13.11 -1.06
CA SER A 60 0.79 13.76 -1.89
C SER A 60 -0.56 13.77 -1.18
N PHE A 61 -1.12 14.97 -1.01
CA PHE A 61 -2.42 15.17 -0.38
C PHE A 61 -3.52 15.23 -1.43
N THR A 62 -4.58 14.46 -1.21
CA THR A 62 -5.76 14.46 -2.07
C THR A 62 -6.84 15.34 -1.43
N ARG A 63 -7.38 16.30 -2.21
CA ARG A 63 -8.41 17.26 -1.78
C ARG A 63 -9.80 16.65 -1.74
#